data_AF-A0A497NZJ3-F1
#
_entry.id   AF-A0A497NZJ3-F1
#
_cell.length_a   1.000
_cell.length_b   1.000
_cell.length_c   1.000
_cell.angle_alpha   90.00
_cell.angle_beta   90.00
_cell.angle_gamma   90.00
#
_symmetry.space_group_name_H-M   'P 1'
#
loop_
_entity.id
_entity.type
_entity.pdbx_description
1 polymer ?
#
loop_
_entity_poly.entity_id
_entity_poly.type
_entity_poly.pdbx_seq_one_letter_code
_entity_poly.pdbx_strand_id
1 'polypeptide(L)' 'MEPHEVILYPLMTEAASRLLEKENKLVFITHIKATKKDIKRAVEELFNVKVRAVNTVITSKGKKKAYV' A
#
# COMPACT_ATOMS: atom_id res chain seq x y z
N MET A 1 0.17 -11.58 10.36
CA MET A 1 -0.98 -11.12 9.57
C MET A 1 -0.83 -11.73 8.19
N GLU A 2 -1.88 -12.37 7.73
CA GLU A 2 -1.91 -12.92 6.38
C GLU A 2 -1.95 -11.78 5.34
N PRO A 3 -1.42 -11.98 4.12
CA PRO A 3 -1.34 -10.91 3.11
C PRO A 3 -2.67 -10.22 2.80
N HIS A 4 -3.75 -11.00 2.79
CA HIS A 4 -5.12 -10.53 2.52
C HIS A 4 -5.70 -9.70 3.69
N GLU A 5 -5.19 -9.85 4.91
CA GLU A 5 -5.57 -9.01 6.05
C GLU A 5 -4.79 -7.68 6.06
N VAL A 6 -3.59 -7.67 5.46
CA VAL A 6 -2.71 -6.50 5.44
C VAL A 6 -3.18 -5.46 4.43
N ILE A 7 -3.47 -5.89 3.20
CA ILE A 7 -3.92 -5.01 2.11
C ILE A 7 -5.43 -5.13 2.00
N LEU A 8 -6.14 -4.04 2.27
CA LEU A 8 -7.61 -4.02 2.18
C LEU A 8 -8.07 -3.76 0.74
N TYR A 9 -7.55 -2.70 0.12
CA TYR A 9 -7.87 -2.36 -1.27
C TYR A 9 -6.88 -1.33 -1.85
N PRO A 10 -6.66 -1.30 -3.18
CA PRO A 10 -5.91 -0.24 -3.84
C PRO A 10 -6.72 1.07 -3.86
N LEU A 11 -6.03 2.20 -3.72
CA LEU A 11 -6.66 3.51 -3.77
C LEU A 11 -6.72 4.01 -5.22
N MET A 12 -7.91 3.98 -5.82
CA MET A 12 -8.15 4.38 -7.22
C MET A 12 -8.62 5.84 -7.32
N THR A 13 -7.77 6.80 -6.96
CA THR A 13 -8.04 8.23 -7.19
C THR A 13 -7.16 8.77 -8.31
N GLU A 14 -7.56 9.85 -8.98
CA GLU A 14 -6.75 10.48 -10.04
C GLU A 14 -5.32 10.82 -9.58
N ALA A 15 -5.19 11.28 -8.33
CA ALA A 15 -3.89 11.55 -7.72
C ALA A 15 -3.06 10.27 -7.53
N ALA A 16 -3.68 9.15 -7.19
CA ALA A 16 -3.00 7.86 -7.07
C ALA A 16 -2.61 7.30 -8.44
N SER A 17 -3.49 7.39 -9.45
CA SER A 17 -3.16 7.01 -10.83
C SER A 17 -1.97 7.80 -11.37
N ARG A 18 -1.92 9.12 -11.10
CA ARG A 18 -0.77 9.96 -11.49
C ARG A 18 0.54 9.51 -10.84
N LEU A 19 0.51 9.09 -9.57
CA LEU A 19 1.71 8.57 -8.88
C LEU A 19 2.18 7.24 -9.46
N LEU A 20 1.24 6.38 -9.87
CA LEU A 20 1.55 5.14 -10.56
C LEU A 20 2.25 5.42 -11.90
N GLU A 21 1.67 6.29 -12.72
CA GLU A 21 2.19 6.61 -14.06
C GLU A 21 3.55 7.33 -14.01
N LYS A 22 3.72 8.32 -13.11
CA LYS A 22 4.92 9.16 -13.09
C LYS A 22 6.06 8.61 -12.24
N GLU A 23 5.73 7.93 -11.15
CA GLU A 23 6.72 7.53 -10.14
C GLU A 23 6.77 6.02 -9.89
N ASN A 24 5.96 5.24 -10.61
CA ASN A 24 5.79 3.80 -10.39
C ASN A 24 5.44 3.47 -8.93
N LYS A 25 4.58 4.30 -8.32
CA LYS A 25 4.13 4.15 -6.93
C LYS A 25 2.69 3.68 -6.89
N LEU A 26 2.46 2.54 -6.25
CA LEU A 26 1.12 2.04 -5.96
C LEU A 26 0.65 2.56 -4.61
N VAL A 27 -0.63 2.92 -4.51
CA VAL A 27 -1.23 3.43 -3.28
C VAL A 27 -2.27 2.44 -2.80
N PHE A 28 -2.13 1.99 -1.55
CA PHE A 28 -3.04 1.03 -0.93
C PHE A 28 -3.63 1.59 0.36
N ILE A 29 -4.84 1.15 0.68
CA ILE A 29 -5.38 1.22 2.03
C ILE A 29 -5.08 -0.10 2.72
N THR A 30 -4.48 -0.02 3.89
CA THR A 30 -3.95 -1.15 4.65
C THR A 30 -4.54 -1.18 6.06
N HIS A 31 -4.44 -2.32 6.71
CA HIS A 31 -4.86 -2.46 8.10
C HIS A 31 -4.01 -1.57 9.03
N ILE A 32 -4.65 -0.91 10.00
CA ILE A 32 -3.97 0.10 10.84
C ILE A 32 -2.78 -0.47 11.63
N LYS A 33 -2.86 -1.74 12.04
CA LYS A 33 -1.81 -2.46 12.77
C LYS A 33 -0.69 -2.99 11.86
N ALA A 34 -0.85 -2.98 10.54
CA ALA A 34 0.16 -3.52 9.63
C ALA A 34 1.45 -2.70 9.67
N THR A 35 2.60 -3.36 9.79
CA THR A 35 3.91 -2.70 9.74
C THR A 35 4.38 -2.54 8.29
N LYS A 36 5.42 -1.73 8.06
CA LYS A 36 6.01 -1.58 6.72
C LYS A 36 6.54 -2.90 6.16
N LYS A 37 7.03 -3.80 7.02
CA LYS A 37 7.52 -5.14 6.62
C LYS A 37 6.37 -6.02 6.16
N ASP A 38 5.24 -5.98 6.88
CA ASP A 38 4.04 -6.74 6.51
C ASP A 38 3.48 -6.28 5.16
N ILE A 39 3.39 -4.96 4.96
CA ILE A 39 2.90 -4.38 3.70
C ILE A 39 3.82 -4.75 2.55
N LYS A 40 5.14 -4.64 2.73
CA LYS A 40 6.12 -5.03 1.73
C LYS A 40 5.89 -6.48 1.30
N ARG A 41 5.91 -7.39 2.27
CA ARG A 41 5.73 -8.83 2.03
C ARG A 41 4.39 -9.13 1.35
N ALA A 42 3.30 -8.53 1.83
CA ALA A 42 1.97 -8.74 1.28
C ALA A 42 1.86 -8.28 -0.18
N VAL A 43 2.47 -7.14 -0.55
CA VAL A 43 2.47 -6.68 -1.95
C VAL A 43 3.31 -7.60 -2.83
N GLU A 44 4.50 -7.98 -2.36
CA GLU A 44 5.39 -8.87 -3.11
C GLU A 44 4.74 -10.25 -3.35
N GLU A 45 4.06 -10.82 -2.34
CA GLU A 45 3.37 -12.11 -2.44
C GLU A 45 2.09 -12.04 -3.31
N LEU A 46 1.23 -11.04 -3.10
CA LEU A 46 -0.07 -10.97 -3.80
C LEU A 46 0.05 -10.55 -5.27
N PHE A 47 1.01 -9.69 -5.59
CA PHE A 47 1.18 -9.14 -6.94
C PHE A 47 2.40 -9.69 -7.68
N ASN A 48 3.21 -10.54 -7.03
CA ASN A 48 4.44 -11.12 -7.60
C ASN A 48 5.41 -10.05 -8.15
N VAL A 49 5.58 -8.96 -7.40
CA VAL A 49 6.47 -7.83 -7.73
C VAL A 49 7.58 -7.69 -6.70
N LYS A 50 8.61 -6.88 -6.99
CA LYS A 50 9.64 -6.49 -6.01
C LYS A 50 9.39 -5.08 -5.51
N VAL A 51 9.39 -4.88 -4.20
CA VAL A 51 9.13 -3.58 -3.56
C VAL A 51 10.43 -2.94 -3.11
N ARG A 52 10.68 -1.72 -3.58
CA ARG A 52 11.86 -0.94 -3.19
C ARG A 52 11.74 -0.38 -1.78
N ALA A 53 10.65 0.34 -1.49
CA ALA A 53 10.44 1.00 -0.21
C ALA A 53 8.94 1.13 0.06
N VAL A 54 8.56 1.25 1.34
CA VAL A 54 7.17 1.47 1.74
C VAL A 54 7.09 2.69 2.64
N ASN A 55 6.23 3.63 2.28
CA ASN A 55 5.89 4.80 3.09
C ASN A 55 4.43 4.71 3.52
N THR A 56 4.14 5.04 4.78
CA THR A 56 2.79 4.91 5.34
C THR A 56 2.38 6.18 6.05
N VAL A 57 1.11 6.55 5.94
CA VAL A 57 0.51 7.69 6.64
C VAL A 57 -0.85 7.28 7.19
N ILE A 58 -1.20 7.77 8.38
CA ILE A 58 -2.58 7.69 8.88
C ILE A 58 -3.34 8.89 8.33
N THR A 59 -4.39 8.63 7.57
CA THR A 59 -5.26 9.68 7.02
C THR A 59 -6.13 10.29 8.12
N SER A 60 -6.65 11.50 7.89
CA SER A 60 -7.61 12.15 8.80
C SER A 60 -8.88 11.34 9.03
N LYS A 61 -9.19 10.37 8.16
CA LYS A 61 -10.30 9.41 8.29
C LYS A 61 -9.94 8.16 9.11
N GLY A 62 -8.77 8.13 9.76
CA GLY A 62 -8.30 7.01 10.57
C GLY A 62 -7.81 5.79 9.77
N LYS A 63 -7.77 5.86 8.44
CA LYS A 63 -7.30 4.76 7.58
C LYS A 63 -5.79 4.86 7.36
N LYS A 64 -5.08 3.74 7.40
CA LYS A 64 -3.65 3.68 7.06
C LYS A 64 -3.48 3.58 5.54
N LYS A 65 -2.88 4.61 4.95
CA LYS A 65 -2.53 4.66 3.52
C LYS A 65 -1.06 4.30 3.37
N ALA A 66 -0.77 3.39 2.44
CA ALA A 66 0.58 2.96 2.10
C ALA A 66 0.91 3.37 0.67
N TYR A 67 2.10 3.91 0.47
CA TYR A 67 2.73 4.19 -0.82
C TYR A 67 3.85 3.18 -0.98
N VAL A 68 3.78 2.40 -2.04
CA VAL A 68 4.64 1.25 -2.32
C VAL A 68 5.34 1.47 -3.65
#